data_AF-A0A9P7JQI4-F1
#
_entry.id   AF-A0A9P7JQI4-F1
#
_cell.length_a   1.000
_cell.length_b   1.000
_cell.length_c   1.000
_cell.angle_alpha   90.00
_cell.angle_beta   90.00
_cell.angle_gamma   90.00
#
_symmetry.space_group_name_H-M   'P 1'
#
loop_
_entity.id
_entity.type
_entity.pdbx_description
1 polymer ?
#
loop_
_entity_poly.entity_id
_entity_poly.type
_entity_poly.pdbx_seq_one_letter_code
_entity_poly.pdbx_strand_id
1 'polypeptide(L)'
;MSIHVFHVFSLPEQFGRLYDMYPQYFQQIRFLLIVIKGRTIDFIKSYDPWNCKTLESITIAIILVLLFVIRFWTTSPSCLLTKDSQRARTALQALQTVIVPSCSLWPARYIKLVKYASNHRTGSRIVVPLGMLLQDVCDGVIELRDPLYDLEDLIDQGVRAYGCSVSLKVEWKWWVEWLDLMARLRRGDVSAPPPSTDYGTIIDLNNHPLTHLATIRLPQGSRTTLEFTSLSNHIPFLSTKHIFCVIPFLAHRLPHRLSDVLATINDTPQFKLSTLTNTSAVYADALAALSTKITYDPLARQQCVDALSVKGWRKRRLMLEFEAALVLRGWLERWNLVLEAR
;
A
#
# COMPACT_ATOMS: atom_id res chain seq x y z
N MET A 1 -57.02 -15.76 -1.74
CA MET A 1 -56.58 -14.46 -1.18
C MET A 1 -55.26 -14.09 -1.82
N SER A 2 -55.26 -13.14 -2.76
CA SER A 2 -54.08 -12.67 -3.47
C SER A 2 -53.54 -11.43 -2.77
N ILE A 3 -52.29 -11.48 -2.32
CA ILE A 3 -51.61 -10.33 -1.68
C ILE A 3 -50.90 -9.56 -2.80
N HIS A 4 -51.39 -8.33 -3.05
CA HIS A 4 -50.69 -7.36 -3.89
C HIS A 4 -49.39 -6.93 -3.19
N VAL A 5 -48.26 -7.36 -3.73
CA VAL A 5 -46.94 -6.86 -3.34
C VAL A 5 -46.72 -5.51 -4.02
N PHE A 6 -46.54 -4.48 -3.20
CA PHE A 6 -46.33 -3.09 -3.59
C PHE A 6 -45.10 -2.90 -4.51
N HIS A 7 -45.29 -2.06 -5.52
CA HIS A 7 -44.25 -1.29 -6.20
C HIS A 7 -43.69 -0.22 -5.22
N VAL A 8 -42.63 -0.54 -4.47
CA VAL A 8 -41.84 0.46 -3.71
C VAL A 8 -40.38 0.38 -4.15
N PHE A 9 -40.03 0.87 -5.34
CA PHE A 9 -38.66 1.28 -5.69
C PHE A 9 -38.68 2.10 -6.98
N SER A 10 -39.29 3.30 -6.93
CA SER A 10 -38.99 4.37 -7.89
C SER A 10 -38.17 5.43 -7.14
N LEU A 11 -36.84 5.27 -7.16
CA LEU A 11 -35.91 6.26 -6.63
C LEU A 11 -35.79 7.44 -7.62
N PRO A 12 -35.80 8.71 -7.17
CA PRO A 12 -35.84 9.86 -8.07
C PRO A 12 -34.49 10.13 -8.74
N GLU A 13 -34.52 10.88 -9.85
CA GLU A 13 -33.40 11.42 -10.65
C GLU A 13 -32.28 12.14 -9.86
N GLN A 14 -32.44 12.34 -8.55
CA GLN A 14 -31.42 12.95 -7.68
C GLN A 14 -30.20 12.05 -7.42
N PHE A 15 -30.31 10.73 -7.66
CA PHE A 15 -29.13 9.84 -7.58
C PHE A 15 -28.09 10.10 -8.67
N GLY A 16 -28.47 10.70 -9.81
CA GLY A 16 -27.56 10.98 -10.91
C GLY A 16 -26.41 11.94 -10.53
N ARG A 17 -26.69 12.99 -9.74
CA ARG A 17 -25.66 13.98 -9.35
C ARG A 17 -24.72 13.51 -8.24
N LEU A 18 -25.17 12.57 -7.40
CA LEU A 18 -24.35 11.96 -6.35
C LEU A 18 -23.35 10.94 -6.92
N TYR A 19 -23.70 10.31 -8.06
CA TYR A 19 -22.87 9.34 -8.75
C TYR A 19 -21.51 9.94 -9.18
N ASP A 20 -21.51 11.19 -9.65
CA ASP A 20 -20.31 11.90 -10.10
C ASP A 20 -19.41 12.38 -8.96
N MET A 21 -19.98 12.57 -7.76
CA MET A 21 -19.26 13.22 -6.66
C MET A 21 -18.41 12.23 -5.84
N TYR A 22 -18.86 10.98 -5.71
CA TYR A 22 -18.21 9.94 -4.89
C TYR A 22 -18.27 8.51 -5.48
N PRO A 23 -17.79 8.27 -6.72
CA PRO A 23 -17.89 6.95 -7.37
C PRO A 23 -17.18 5.83 -6.60
N GLN A 24 -16.07 6.13 -5.91
CA GLN A 24 -15.33 5.13 -5.11
C GLN A 24 -16.09 4.68 -3.84
N TYR A 25 -16.80 5.58 -3.17
CA TYR A 25 -17.58 5.23 -1.98
C TYR A 25 -18.86 4.49 -2.35
N PHE A 26 -19.47 4.85 -3.49
CA PHE A 26 -20.62 4.12 -4.02
C PHE A 26 -20.24 2.69 -4.43
N GLN A 27 -19.05 2.49 -5.01
CA GLN A 27 -18.52 1.15 -5.28
C GLN A 27 -18.30 0.34 -3.98
N GLN A 28 -17.77 0.96 -2.92
CA GLN A 28 -17.62 0.29 -1.61
C GLN A 28 -18.96 -0.04 -0.95
N ILE A 29 -19.93 0.88 -0.98
CA ILE A 29 -21.30 0.64 -0.48
C ILE A 29 -22.01 -0.42 -1.31
N ARG A 30 -21.86 -0.40 -2.64
CA ARG A 30 -22.43 -1.40 -3.55
C ARG A 30 -21.80 -2.77 -3.31
N PHE A 31 -20.49 -2.86 -3.12
CA PHE A 31 -19.81 -4.10 -2.75
C PHE A 31 -20.30 -4.62 -1.40
N LEU A 32 -20.39 -3.75 -0.39
CA LEU A 32 -20.93 -4.10 0.92
C LEU A 32 -22.39 -4.57 0.83
N LEU A 33 -23.23 -3.90 0.05
CA LEU A 33 -24.62 -4.30 -0.22
C LEU A 33 -24.72 -5.62 -0.97
N ILE A 34 -23.83 -5.89 -1.93
CA ILE A 34 -23.79 -7.17 -2.65
C ILE A 34 -23.38 -8.30 -1.69
N VAL A 35 -22.37 -8.07 -0.85
CA VAL A 35 -21.91 -9.05 0.17
C VAL A 35 -23.01 -9.28 1.20
N ILE A 36 -23.65 -8.23 1.70
CA ILE A 36 -24.79 -8.33 2.62
C ILE A 36 -25.92 -9.09 1.93
N LYS A 37 -26.34 -8.69 0.72
CA LYS A 37 -27.44 -9.34 -0.01
C LYS A 37 -27.16 -10.82 -0.28
N GLY A 38 -25.95 -11.17 -0.72
CA GLY A 38 -25.54 -12.57 -0.93
C GLY A 38 -25.61 -13.37 0.37
N ARG A 39 -25.01 -12.86 1.45
CA ARG A 39 -25.09 -13.46 2.78
C ARG A 39 -26.52 -13.57 3.30
N THR A 40 -27.38 -12.57 3.04
CA THR A 40 -28.78 -12.58 3.50
C THR A 40 -29.60 -13.61 2.73
N ILE A 41 -29.38 -13.77 1.42
CA ILE A 41 -30.09 -14.75 0.57
C ILE A 41 -29.70 -16.18 0.94
N ASP A 42 -28.41 -16.45 1.11
CA ASP A 42 -27.93 -17.78 1.51
C ASP A 42 -28.40 -18.13 2.92
N PHE A 43 -28.48 -17.12 3.81
CA PHE A 43 -28.97 -17.27 5.18
C PHE A 43 -30.49 -17.46 5.26
N ILE A 44 -31.28 -16.80 4.41
CA ILE A 44 -32.74 -16.99 4.31
C ILE A 44 -33.08 -18.39 3.81
N LYS A 45 -32.26 -18.96 2.91
CA LYS A 45 -32.47 -20.33 2.41
C LYS A 45 -32.13 -21.41 3.43
N SER A 46 -31.33 -21.10 4.46
CA SER A 46 -30.89 -22.06 5.47
C SER A 46 -31.62 -21.98 6.81
N TYR A 47 -32.71 -21.20 6.93
CA TYR A 47 -33.28 -20.85 8.23
C TYR A 47 -34.60 -21.55 8.58
N ASP A 48 -34.62 -22.16 9.76
CA ASP A 48 -35.78 -22.74 10.44
C ASP A 48 -36.51 -21.62 11.23
N PRO A 49 -37.86 -21.50 11.23
CA PRO A 49 -38.57 -20.25 11.52
C PRO A 49 -38.56 -19.71 12.97
N TRP A 50 -37.81 -20.30 13.91
CA TRP A 50 -38.07 -20.13 15.35
C TRP A 50 -36.98 -19.46 16.19
N ASN A 51 -36.07 -18.66 15.62
CA ASN A 51 -35.03 -17.98 16.41
C ASN A 51 -35.16 -16.44 16.40
N CYS A 52 -35.97 -15.88 17.31
CA CYS A 52 -36.23 -14.44 17.46
C CYS A 52 -34.96 -13.59 17.64
N LYS A 53 -33.90 -14.13 18.25
CA LYS A 53 -32.66 -13.37 18.53
C LYS A 53 -31.92 -12.92 17.27
N THR A 54 -32.19 -13.54 16.13
CA THR A 54 -31.52 -13.25 14.86
C THR A 54 -32.23 -12.15 14.07
N LEU A 55 -33.53 -11.97 14.27
CA LEU A 55 -34.29 -10.84 13.73
C LEU A 55 -33.88 -9.52 14.38
N GLU A 56 -33.57 -9.56 15.69
CA GLU A 56 -33.02 -8.42 16.43
C GLU A 56 -31.66 -7.98 15.88
N SER A 57 -30.76 -8.90 15.52
CA SER A 57 -29.44 -8.51 15.00
C SER A 57 -29.51 -7.90 13.59
N ILE A 58 -30.42 -8.40 12.73
CA ILE A 58 -30.63 -7.86 11.38
C ILE A 58 -31.25 -6.47 11.44
N THR A 59 -32.25 -6.25 12.30
CA THR A 59 -32.87 -4.93 12.48
C THR A 59 -31.88 -3.90 13.03
N ILE A 60 -31.03 -4.28 13.99
CA ILE A 60 -29.95 -3.42 14.48
C ILE A 60 -28.98 -3.03 13.34
N ALA A 61 -28.57 -3.99 12.50
CA ALA A 61 -27.68 -3.70 11.37
C ALA A 61 -28.30 -2.72 10.37
N ILE A 62 -29.59 -2.88 10.05
CA ILE A 62 -30.32 -1.97 9.15
C ILE A 62 -30.43 -0.56 9.75
N ILE A 63 -30.75 -0.45 11.04
CA ILE A 63 -30.84 0.84 11.75
C ILE A 63 -29.48 1.56 11.75
N LEU A 64 -28.38 0.83 12.00
CA LEU A 64 -27.04 1.41 11.98
C LEU A 64 -26.65 1.95 10.59
N VAL A 65 -27.02 1.23 9.51
CA VAL A 65 -26.80 1.71 8.13
C VAL A 65 -27.64 2.96 7.85
N LEU A 66 -28.91 2.99 8.26
CA LEU A 66 -29.79 4.15 8.08
C LEU A 66 -29.29 5.39 8.84
N LEU A 67 -28.89 5.23 10.10
CA LEU A 67 -28.32 6.33 10.91
C LEU A 67 -27.03 6.88 10.30
N PHE A 68 -26.19 5.99 9.76
CA PHE A 68 -24.97 6.39 9.04
C PHE A 68 -25.30 7.23 7.81
N VAL A 69 -26.29 6.81 7.01
CA VAL A 69 -26.75 7.56 5.84
C VAL A 69 -27.34 8.91 6.24
N ILE A 70 -28.21 8.99 7.26
CA ILE A 70 -28.82 10.26 7.68
C ILE A 70 -27.76 11.25 8.16
N ARG A 71 -26.83 10.84 9.03
CA ARG A 71 -25.73 11.72 9.48
C ARG A 71 -24.87 12.21 8.33
N PHE A 72 -24.62 11.34 7.35
CA PHE A 72 -23.85 11.66 6.17
C PHE A 72 -24.56 12.69 5.27
N TRP A 73 -25.89 12.62 5.16
CA TRP A 73 -26.67 13.57 4.36
C TRP A 73 -26.87 14.91 5.05
N THR A 74 -27.03 14.94 6.38
CA THR A 74 -27.25 16.19 7.14
C THR A 74 -25.99 17.03 7.33
N THR A 75 -24.82 16.52 6.97
CA THR A 75 -23.53 17.22 7.12
C THR A 75 -23.08 17.94 5.85
N SER A 76 -23.99 18.16 4.91
CA SER A 76 -23.71 18.90 3.67
C SER A 76 -23.35 20.36 3.99
N PRO A 77 -22.10 20.80 3.77
CA PRO A 77 -21.68 22.13 4.18
C PRO A 77 -22.19 23.17 3.18
N SER A 78 -23.07 24.05 3.65
CA SER A 78 -23.50 25.24 2.92
C SER A 78 -22.33 26.22 2.75
N CYS A 79 -22.11 26.59 1.50
CA CYS A 79 -21.20 27.57 0.93
C CYS A 79 -20.90 28.82 1.79
N LEU A 80 -19.63 29.04 2.15
CA LEU A 80 -19.12 30.27 2.79
C LEU A 80 -17.90 30.78 2.00
N LEU A 81 -18.17 31.30 0.81
CA LEU A 81 -17.29 31.27 -0.37
C LEU A 81 -16.03 32.17 -0.35
N THR A 82 -15.89 33.15 0.54
CA THR A 82 -14.87 34.21 0.35
C THR A 82 -13.59 34.04 1.17
N LYS A 83 -13.66 33.56 2.42
CA LYS A 83 -12.48 33.36 3.29
C LYS A 83 -11.72 32.05 2.98
N ASP A 84 -12.37 31.14 2.26
CA ASP A 84 -11.82 29.82 1.92
C ASP A 84 -10.70 29.89 0.86
N SER A 85 -10.66 30.96 0.06
CA SER A 85 -9.70 31.10 -1.04
C SER A 85 -8.24 31.16 -0.58
N GLN A 86 -7.94 31.93 0.47
CA GLN A 86 -6.56 32.06 0.98
C GLN A 86 -6.09 30.77 1.62
N ARG A 87 -6.93 30.12 2.44
CA ARG A 87 -6.59 28.84 3.09
C ARG A 87 -6.39 27.72 2.09
N ALA A 88 -7.24 27.64 1.07
CA ALA A 88 -7.07 26.69 -0.02
C ALA A 88 -5.75 26.93 -0.77
N ARG A 89 -5.35 28.21 -0.97
CA ARG A 89 -4.07 28.55 -1.60
C ARG A 89 -2.88 28.12 -0.75
N THR A 90 -2.91 28.36 0.57
CA THR A 90 -1.87 27.91 1.51
C THR A 90 -1.77 26.38 1.58
N ALA A 91 -2.91 25.69 1.64
CA ALA A 91 -2.96 24.23 1.63
C ALA A 91 -2.44 23.66 0.30
N LEU A 92 -2.74 24.30 -0.84
CA LEU A 92 -2.18 23.92 -2.14
C LEU A 92 -0.67 24.12 -2.20
N GLN A 93 -0.15 25.23 -1.65
CA GLN A 93 1.29 25.48 -1.55
C GLN A 93 2.00 24.45 -0.69
N ALA A 94 1.40 24.06 0.44
CA ALA A 94 1.90 22.98 1.28
C ALA A 94 1.89 21.63 0.56
N LEU A 95 0.86 21.33 -0.23
CA LEU A 95 0.85 20.12 -1.06
C LEU A 95 1.95 20.15 -2.13
N GLN A 96 2.23 21.33 -2.70
CA GLN A 96 3.24 21.52 -3.73
C GLN A 96 4.68 21.32 -3.24
N THR A 97 4.93 21.38 -1.93
CA THR A 97 6.27 21.09 -1.40
C THR A 97 6.64 19.62 -1.54
N VAL A 98 5.64 18.75 -1.66
CA VAL A 98 5.79 17.29 -1.71
C VAL A 98 5.46 16.75 -3.11
N ILE A 99 4.41 17.27 -3.72
CA ILE A 99 3.86 16.77 -4.99
C ILE A 99 3.88 17.87 -6.04
N VAL A 100 4.40 17.55 -7.23
CA VAL A 100 4.38 18.44 -8.40
C VAL A 100 3.45 17.85 -9.45
N PRO A 101 2.43 18.57 -9.94
CA PRO A 101 1.64 18.08 -11.07
C PRO A 101 2.51 18.07 -12.33
N SER A 102 2.42 17.00 -13.13
CA SER A 102 3.18 16.89 -14.38
C SER A 102 2.68 17.87 -15.46
N CYS A 103 1.46 18.38 -15.29
CA CYS A 103 0.84 19.42 -16.12
C CYS A 103 0.65 20.71 -15.31
N SER A 104 0.40 21.84 -15.99
CA SER A 104 0.12 23.13 -15.35
C SER A 104 -1.15 23.15 -14.49
N LEU A 105 -2.02 22.14 -14.65
CA LEU A 105 -3.27 22.01 -13.93
C LEU A 105 -3.20 20.88 -12.90
N TRP A 106 -3.59 21.20 -11.66
CA TRP A 106 -3.73 20.21 -10.60
C TRP A 106 -4.91 19.25 -10.88
N PRO A 107 -4.74 17.94 -10.65
CA PRO A 107 -5.84 16.99 -10.79
C PRO A 107 -6.97 17.30 -9.80
N ALA A 108 -8.22 17.19 -10.27
CA ALA A 108 -9.41 17.58 -9.50
C ALA A 108 -9.51 16.90 -8.12
N ARG A 109 -9.01 15.65 -7.99
CA ARG A 109 -8.98 14.92 -6.72
C ARG A 109 -8.06 15.55 -5.67
N TYR A 110 -6.89 16.07 -6.05
CA TYR A 110 -6.02 16.79 -5.11
C TYR A 110 -6.62 18.14 -4.72
N ILE A 111 -7.27 18.85 -5.66
CA ILE A 111 -8.01 20.07 -5.34
C ILE A 111 -9.14 19.79 -4.34
N LYS A 112 -9.85 18.66 -4.46
CA LYS A 112 -10.85 18.24 -3.47
C LYS A 112 -10.22 18.01 -2.08
N LEU A 113 -9.04 17.38 -1.99
CA LEU A 113 -8.33 17.18 -0.73
C LEU A 113 -7.92 18.52 -0.08
N VAL A 114 -7.39 19.44 -0.88
CA VAL A 114 -7.02 20.80 -0.44
C VAL A 114 -8.23 21.56 0.08
N LYS A 115 -9.35 21.55 -0.66
CA LYS A 115 -10.61 22.18 -0.23
C LYS A 115 -11.16 21.55 1.06
N TYR A 116 -11.07 20.23 1.19
CA TYR A 116 -11.48 19.56 2.42
C TYR A 116 -10.61 20.00 3.60
N ALA A 117 -9.29 20.06 3.42
CA ALA A 117 -8.35 20.49 4.46
C ALA A 117 -8.48 21.98 4.83
N SER A 118 -8.84 22.86 3.87
CA SER A 118 -9.03 24.29 4.14
C SER A 118 -10.28 24.60 4.97
N ASN A 119 -11.28 23.72 4.89
CA ASN A 119 -12.56 23.88 5.61
C ASN A 119 -12.46 23.48 7.09
N HIS A 120 -11.41 22.73 7.48
CA HIS A 120 -11.17 22.37 8.88
C HIS A 120 -10.60 23.57 9.65
N ARG A 121 -11.22 23.91 10.79
CA ARG A 121 -10.85 25.09 11.60
C ARG A 121 -9.54 24.92 12.38
N THR A 122 -9.16 23.69 12.71
CA THR A 122 -8.04 23.36 13.61
C THR A 122 -7.00 22.51 12.89
N GLY A 123 -5.99 23.19 12.33
CA GLY A 123 -4.87 22.55 11.62
C GLY A 123 -5.29 21.98 10.27
N SER A 124 -4.82 22.58 9.17
CA SER A 124 -5.09 22.08 7.83
C SER A 124 -4.24 20.83 7.56
N ARG A 125 -4.81 19.66 7.89
CA ARG A 125 -4.20 18.36 7.57
C ARG A 125 -4.71 17.87 6.22
N ILE A 126 -3.81 17.74 5.26
CA ILE A 126 -4.06 17.15 3.94
C ILE A 126 -3.70 15.66 4.03
N VAL A 127 -4.71 14.80 3.90
CA VAL A 127 -4.53 13.36 3.95
C VAL A 127 -4.62 12.80 2.54
N VAL A 128 -3.48 12.38 2.00
CA VAL A 128 -3.38 11.82 0.64
C VAL A 128 -3.56 10.30 0.71
N PRO A 129 -4.57 9.73 0.04
CA PRO A 129 -4.71 8.27 -0.04
C PRO A 129 -3.52 7.66 -0.78
N LEU A 130 -2.89 6.65 -0.20
CA LEU A 130 -1.68 6.04 -0.75
C LEU A 130 -1.92 5.40 -2.12
N GLY A 131 -3.07 4.75 -2.29
CA GLY A 131 -3.50 4.18 -3.57
C GLY A 131 -3.61 5.23 -4.68
N MET A 132 -4.16 6.39 -4.35
CA MET A 132 -4.21 7.53 -5.26
C MET A 132 -2.81 8.03 -5.60
N LEU A 133 -1.93 8.23 -4.62
CA LEU A 133 -0.56 8.71 -4.85
C LEU A 133 0.21 7.75 -5.77
N LEU A 134 0.25 6.46 -5.43
CA LEU A 134 1.02 5.47 -6.18
C LEU A 134 0.51 5.34 -7.62
N GLN A 135 -0.82 5.31 -7.82
CA GLN A 135 -1.41 5.23 -9.14
C GLN A 135 -1.07 6.46 -9.98
N ASP A 136 -1.20 7.65 -9.40
CA ASP A 136 -1.00 8.92 -10.10
C ASP A 136 0.45 9.17 -10.48
N VAL A 137 1.40 8.76 -9.64
CA VAL A 137 2.84 8.78 -9.99
C VAL A 137 3.13 7.78 -11.11
N CYS A 138 2.56 6.56 -11.06
CA CYS A 138 2.74 5.57 -12.12
C CYS A 138 2.16 6.06 -13.47
N ASP A 139 1.00 6.71 -13.44
CA ASP A 139 0.36 7.26 -14.63
C ASP A 139 1.05 8.57 -15.10
N GLY A 140 1.94 9.16 -14.29
CA GLY A 140 2.61 10.43 -14.57
C GLY A 140 1.65 11.61 -14.59
N VAL A 141 0.62 11.55 -13.74
CA VAL A 141 -0.28 12.67 -13.48
C VAL A 141 0.40 13.67 -12.53
N ILE A 142 1.21 13.15 -11.62
CA ILE A 142 2.03 13.90 -10.67
C ILE A 142 3.41 13.26 -10.54
N GLU A 143 4.32 14.00 -9.93
CA GLU A 143 5.63 13.54 -9.50
C GLU A 143 5.86 13.95 -8.04
N LEU A 144 6.64 13.17 -7.31
CA LEU A 144 7.13 13.59 -5.99
C LEU A 144 8.32 14.53 -6.23
N ARG A 145 8.43 15.60 -5.43
CA ARG A 145 9.49 16.60 -5.59
C ARG A 145 10.84 16.02 -5.21
N ASP A 146 10.92 15.40 -4.05
CA ASP A 146 12.09 14.66 -3.59
C ASP A 146 11.66 13.33 -2.95
N PRO A 147 11.42 12.29 -3.77
CA PRO A 147 10.85 11.03 -3.31
C PRO A 147 11.62 10.40 -2.14
N LEU A 148 12.94 10.56 -2.07
CA LEU A 148 13.76 9.90 -1.05
C LEU A 148 13.47 10.47 0.35
N TYR A 149 13.44 11.80 0.48
CA TYR A 149 13.19 12.46 1.77
C TYR A 149 11.71 12.70 2.02
N ASP A 150 10.94 13.08 0.99
CA ASP A 150 9.51 13.36 1.13
C ASP A 150 8.74 12.10 1.55
N LEU A 151 9.08 10.92 1.02
CA LEU A 151 8.40 9.68 1.41
C LEU A 151 8.69 9.31 2.87
N GLU A 152 9.93 9.48 3.33
CA GLU A 152 10.29 9.22 4.72
C GLU A 152 9.41 10.04 5.68
N ASP A 153 9.31 11.34 5.44
CA ASP A 153 8.51 12.26 6.26
C ASP A 153 7.01 11.99 6.12
N LEU A 154 6.53 11.76 4.89
CA LEU A 154 5.13 11.51 4.57
C LEU A 154 4.55 10.27 5.27
N ILE A 155 5.37 9.24 5.44
CA ILE A 155 5.00 7.93 5.96
C ILE A 155 4.96 7.96 7.51
N ASP A 156 5.86 8.69 8.18
CA ASP A 156 5.93 8.70 9.66
C ASP A 156 4.99 9.73 10.31
N GLN A 157 5.21 11.02 10.06
CA GLN A 157 4.49 12.12 10.74
C GLN A 157 3.74 13.06 9.78
N GLY A 158 4.03 12.94 8.49
CA GLY A 158 3.62 13.88 7.47
C GLY A 158 4.57 15.08 7.39
N VAL A 159 4.69 15.63 6.18
CA VAL A 159 5.46 16.84 5.89
C VAL A 159 4.67 18.07 6.37
N ARG A 160 5.29 18.93 7.19
CA ARG A 160 4.68 20.19 7.64
C ARG A 160 5.21 21.36 6.83
N ALA A 161 4.33 22.05 6.12
CA ALA A 161 4.67 23.21 5.32
C ALA A 161 3.54 24.25 5.40
N TYR A 162 3.91 25.53 5.52
CA TYR A 162 2.96 26.65 5.57
C TYR A 162 1.81 26.48 6.59
N GLY A 163 2.11 25.90 7.76
CA GLY A 163 1.11 25.62 8.81
C GLY A 163 0.12 24.50 8.49
N CYS A 164 0.30 23.80 7.37
CA CYS A 164 -0.46 22.61 6.98
C CYS A 164 0.41 21.36 7.16
N SER A 165 -0.20 20.20 7.40
CA SER A 165 0.49 18.91 7.41
C SER A 165 -0.02 18.01 6.29
N VAL A 166 0.87 17.50 5.45
CA VAL A 166 0.57 16.56 4.38
C VAL A 166 0.97 15.18 4.87
N SER A 167 0.05 14.22 4.91
CA SER A 167 0.32 12.86 5.41
C SER A 167 -0.29 11.80 4.50
N LEU A 168 0.32 10.62 4.45
CA LEU A 168 -0.24 9.49 3.72
C LEU A 168 -1.23 8.71 4.57
N LYS A 169 -2.27 8.20 3.91
CA LYS A 169 -3.22 7.27 4.50
C LYS A 169 -3.25 5.98 3.71
N VAL A 170 -2.94 4.88 4.40
CA VAL A 170 -3.14 3.53 3.89
C VAL A 170 -4.64 3.24 3.85
N GLU A 171 -5.20 3.06 2.65
CA GLU A 171 -6.60 2.65 2.49
C GLU A 171 -6.80 1.16 2.82
N TRP A 172 -8.03 0.78 3.20
CA TRP A 172 -8.42 -0.63 3.46
C TRP A 172 -8.09 -1.55 2.28
N LYS A 173 -8.15 -1.04 1.05
CA LYS A 173 -7.83 -1.79 -0.17
C LYS A 173 -6.44 -2.44 -0.10
N TRP A 174 -5.44 -1.74 0.43
CA TRP A 174 -4.07 -2.28 0.54
C TRP A 174 -3.97 -3.46 1.50
N TRP A 175 -4.77 -3.46 2.56
CA TRP A 175 -4.90 -4.61 3.46
C TRP A 175 -5.46 -5.83 2.74
N VAL A 176 -6.46 -5.62 1.88
CA VAL A 176 -7.06 -6.70 1.08
C VAL A 176 -6.05 -7.24 0.06
N GLU A 177 -5.33 -6.37 -0.66
CA GLU A 177 -4.29 -6.80 -1.60
C GLU A 177 -3.15 -7.55 -0.90
N TRP A 178 -2.76 -7.11 0.30
CA TRP A 178 -1.78 -7.79 1.14
C TRP A 178 -2.27 -9.18 1.59
N LEU A 179 -3.52 -9.28 2.05
CA LEU A 179 -4.13 -10.56 2.44
C LEU A 179 -4.24 -11.52 1.26
N ASP A 180 -4.59 -11.02 0.08
CA ASP A 180 -4.64 -11.82 -1.15
C ASP A 180 -3.24 -12.32 -1.55
N LEU A 181 -2.20 -11.48 -1.44
CA LEU A 181 -0.82 -11.91 -1.64
C LEU A 181 -0.41 -12.99 -0.64
N MET A 182 -0.70 -12.81 0.65
CA MET A 182 -0.45 -13.82 1.67
C MET A 182 -1.15 -15.16 1.35
N ALA A 183 -2.40 -15.11 0.88
CA ALA A 183 -3.15 -16.29 0.47
C ALA A 183 -2.49 -16.98 -0.74
N ARG A 184 -2.04 -16.22 -1.75
CA ARG A 184 -1.32 -16.75 -2.92
C ARG A 184 0.03 -17.37 -2.53
N LEU A 185 0.80 -16.70 -1.67
CA LEU A 185 2.06 -17.22 -1.15
C LEU A 185 1.85 -18.53 -0.37
N ARG A 186 0.78 -18.62 0.43
CA ARG A 186 0.44 -19.85 1.17
C ARG A 186 0.00 -21.00 0.25
N ARG A 187 -0.60 -20.70 -0.90
CA ARG A 187 -0.95 -21.71 -1.92
C ARG A 187 0.22 -22.14 -2.81
N GLY A 188 1.32 -21.40 -2.80
CA GLY A 188 2.44 -21.64 -3.72
C GLY A 188 2.16 -21.19 -5.15
N ASP A 189 1.14 -20.33 -5.36
CA ASP A 189 0.72 -19.87 -6.70
C ASP A 189 1.72 -18.91 -7.34
N VAL A 190 2.67 -18.37 -6.56
CA VAL A 190 3.71 -17.48 -7.07
C VAL A 190 4.75 -18.35 -7.76
N SER A 191 4.68 -18.39 -9.09
CA SER A 191 5.64 -19.06 -9.96
C SER A 191 7.05 -18.72 -9.47
N ALA A 192 7.76 -19.76 -9.00
CA ALA A 192 9.13 -19.58 -8.57
C ALA A 192 9.92 -18.94 -9.73
N PRO A 193 10.76 -17.93 -9.45
CA PRO A 193 11.69 -17.47 -10.47
C PRO A 193 12.47 -18.69 -10.99
N PRO A 194 12.76 -18.77 -12.30
CA PRO A 194 13.52 -19.86 -12.84
C PRO A 194 14.81 -20.01 -12.03
N PRO A 195 15.23 -21.25 -11.70
CA PRO A 195 16.42 -21.47 -10.90
C PRO A 195 17.57 -20.76 -11.58
N SER A 196 18.17 -19.78 -10.88
CA SER A 196 19.37 -19.14 -11.37
C SER A 196 20.47 -20.19 -11.38
N THR A 197 20.95 -20.55 -12.57
CA THR A 197 22.13 -21.42 -12.76
C THR A 197 23.43 -20.74 -12.35
N ASP A 198 23.35 -19.53 -11.81
CA ASP A 198 24.50 -18.84 -11.28
C ASP A 198 24.87 -19.47 -9.93
N TYR A 199 25.92 -20.29 -9.93
CA TYR A 199 26.60 -20.79 -8.72
C TYR A 199 27.37 -19.65 -8.01
N GLY A 200 26.80 -18.45 -8.04
CA GLY A 200 27.38 -17.27 -7.45
C GLY A 200 27.52 -17.45 -5.94
N THR A 201 28.58 -16.88 -5.41
CA THR A 201 28.88 -16.81 -3.98
C THR A 201 27.84 -16.02 -3.18
N ILE A 202 26.84 -15.41 -3.83
CA ILE A 202 25.84 -14.53 -3.23
C ILE A 202 24.44 -15.02 -3.59
N ILE A 203 23.63 -15.27 -2.58
CA ILE A 203 22.26 -15.78 -2.71
C ILE A 203 21.30 -14.74 -2.10
N ASP A 204 20.50 -14.09 -2.94
CA ASP A 204 19.54 -13.06 -2.51
C ASP A 204 18.18 -13.68 -2.14
N LEU A 205 17.91 -13.86 -0.85
CA LEU A 205 16.66 -14.47 -0.37
C LEU A 205 15.44 -13.58 -0.55
N ASN A 206 15.58 -12.33 -1.00
CA ASN A 206 14.42 -11.51 -1.38
C ASN A 206 13.61 -12.15 -2.51
N ASN A 207 14.27 -12.93 -3.37
CA ASN A 207 13.66 -13.56 -4.53
C ASN A 207 13.32 -15.06 -4.30
N HIS A 208 13.65 -15.61 -3.13
CA HIS A 208 13.48 -17.03 -2.83
C HIS A 208 12.72 -17.26 -1.52
N PRO A 209 11.96 -18.36 -1.40
CA PRO A 209 11.35 -18.74 -0.12
C PRO A 209 12.43 -19.25 0.83
N LEU A 210 12.23 -19.17 2.14
CA LEU A 210 13.20 -19.70 3.12
C LEU A 210 13.46 -21.20 2.95
N THR A 211 12.47 -21.95 2.44
CA THR A 211 12.62 -23.37 2.10
C THR A 211 13.69 -23.63 1.05
N HIS A 212 14.06 -22.63 0.24
CA HIS A 212 15.16 -22.74 -0.73
C HIS A 212 16.51 -22.97 -0.04
N LEU A 213 16.68 -22.53 1.21
CA LEU A 213 17.92 -22.76 1.95
C LEU A 213 18.23 -24.26 2.08
N ALA A 214 17.22 -25.10 2.27
CA ALA A 214 17.40 -26.55 2.36
C ALA A 214 17.80 -27.21 1.03
N THR A 215 17.61 -26.52 -0.11
CA THR A 215 17.92 -27.04 -1.45
C THR A 215 19.32 -26.66 -1.94
N ILE A 216 19.95 -25.68 -1.31
CA ILE A 216 21.29 -25.21 -1.69
C ILE A 216 22.30 -26.29 -1.31
N ARG A 217 23.11 -26.72 -2.29
CA ARG A 217 24.24 -27.64 -2.06
C ARG A 217 25.54 -26.92 -2.33
N LEU A 218 26.41 -26.88 -1.33
CA LEU A 218 27.72 -26.25 -1.42
C LEU A 218 28.81 -27.29 -1.13
N PRO A 219 29.98 -27.22 -1.79
CA PRO A 219 31.13 -28.04 -1.43
C PRO A 219 31.53 -27.82 0.03
N GLN A 220 31.94 -28.88 0.73
CA GLN A 220 32.41 -28.78 2.11
C GLN A 220 33.54 -27.74 2.25
N GLY A 221 33.43 -26.87 3.26
CA GLY A 221 34.38 -25.78 3.51
C GLY A 221 34.24 -24.55 2.61
N SER A 222 33.33 -24.57 1.61
CA SER A 222 33.04 -23.38 0.82
C SER A 222 32.19 -22.37 1.61
N ARG A 223 32.29 -21.09 1.22
CA ARG A 223 31.53 -19.99 1.82
C ARG A 223 30.53 -19.43 0.82
N THR A 224 29.34 -19.11 1.32
CA THR A 224 28.32 -18.36 0.57
C THR A 224 27.86 -17.17 1.40
N THR A 225 27.51 -16.09 0.74
CA THR A 225 26.84 -14.94 1.34
C THR A 225 25.36 -15.06 1.04
N LEU A 226 24.52 -15.06 2.07
CA LEU A 226 23.09 -14.86 1.94
C LEU A 226 22.79 -13.38 2.15
N GLU A 227 22.03 -12.78 1.26
CA GLU A 227 21.54 -11.42 1.45
C GLU A 227 20.02 -11.38 1.49
N PHE A 228 19.44 -10.54 2.36
CA PHE A 228 17.99 -10.33 2.38
C PHE A 228 17.61 -9.04 3.08
N THR A 229 16.40 -8.57 2.78
CA THR A 229 15.76 -7.45 3.43
C THR A 229 14.77 -7.98 4.46
N SER A 230 14.85 -7.47 5.69
CA SER A 230 13.93 -7.80 6.77
C SER A 230 13.15 -6.61 7.29
N LEU A 231 11.97 -6.89 7.85
CA LEU A 231 11.24 -5.92 8.66
C LEU A 231 11.97 -5.70 9.99
N SER A 232 12.09 -4.46 10.44
CA SER A 232 12.64 -4.20 11.77
C SER A 232 11.72 -4.74 12.87
N ASN A 233 12.32 -5.24 13.96
CA ASN A 233 11.63 -5.94 15.04
C ASN A 233 10.63 -5.06 15.80
N HIS A 234 10.77 -3.73 15.74
CA HIS A 234 9.90 -2.79 16.42
C HIS A 234 8.59 -2.49 15.67
N ILE A 235 8.45 -2.98 14.42
CA ILE A 235 7.24 -2.76 13.62
C ILE A 235 6.21 -3.84 13.94
N PRO A 236 5.06 -3.48 14.55
CA PRO A 236 4.03 -4.45 14.85
C PRO A 236 3.45 -5.03 13.56
N PHE A 237 3.18 -6.33 13.56
CA PHE A 237 2.46 -7.00 12.49
C PHE A 237 1.08 -6.35 12.31
N LEU A 238 0.68 -6.16 11.05
CA LEU A 238 -0.57 -5.46 10.70
C LEU A 238 -0.70 -4.02 11.26
N SER A 239 0.42 -3.33 11.48
CA SER A 239 0.40 -1.88 11.66
C SER A 239 0.38 -1.14 10.31
N THR A 240 0.02 0.14 10.31
CA THR A 240 0.16 1.00 9.11
C THR A 240 1.60 0.99 8.58
N LYS A 241 2.59 1.02 9.49
CA LYS A 241 4.02 0.92 9.16
C LYS A 241 4.35 -0.40 8.48
N HIS A 242 3.80 -1.51 8.97
CA HIS A 242 3.96 -2.82 8.34
C HIS A 242 3.46 -2.82 6.89
N ILE A 243 2.30 -2.23 6.60
CA ILE A 243 1.80 -2.17 5.22
C ILE A 243 2.71 -1.33 4.33
N PHE A 244 3.19 -0.19 4.80
CA PHE A 244 4.17 0.60 4.05
C PHE A 244 5.42 -0.22 3.71
N CYS A 245 5.95 -0.98 4.67
CA CYS A 245 7.12 -1.82 4.44
C CYS A 245 6.91 -2.95 3.43
N VAL A 246 5.67 -3.39 3.22
CA VAL A 246 5.39 -4.51 2.31
C VAL A 246 5.14 -4.04 0.89
N ILE A 247 4.73 -2.79 0.68
CA ILE A 247 4.34 -2.26 -0.65
C ILE A 247 5.41 -2.48 -1.72
N PRO A 248 6.71 -2.16 -1.50
CA PRO A 248 7.75 -2.38 -2.51
C PRO A 248 7.86 -3.84 -2.97
N PHE A 249 7.46 -4.78 -2.11
CA PHE A 249 7.63 -6.21 -2.35
C PHE A 249 6.36 -6.90 -2.86
N LEU A 250 5.20 -6.22 -2.90
CA LEU A 250 3.92 -6.84 -3.29
C LEU A 250 3.92 -7.51 -4.67
N ALA A 251 4.84 -7.13 -5.56
CA ALA A 251 5.00 -7.73 -6.88
C ALA A 251 5.85 -9.02 -6.89
N HIS A 252 6.62 -9.26 -5.82
CA HIS A 252 7.63 -10.30 -5.79
C HIS A 252 7.42 -11.25 -4.61
N ARG A 253 7.65 -10.81 -3.37
CA ARG A 253 7.60 -11.61 -2.14
C ARG A 253 7.35 -10.73 -0.91
N LEU A 254 7.46 -11.28 0.29
CA LEU A 254 7.41 -10.50 1.52
C LEU A 254 8.80 -10.43 2.14
N PRO A 255 9.16 -9.32 2.79
CA PRO A 255 10.39 -9.25 3.56
C PRO A 255 10.36 -10.31 4.68
N HIS A 256 11.48 -11.00 4.86
CA HIS A 256 11.62 -12.02 5.91
C HIS A 256 11.77 -11.34 7.28
N ARG A 257 11.58 -12.07 8.38
CA ARG A 257 12.07 -11.60 9.68
C ARG A 257 13.45 -12.19 9.92
N LEU A 258 14.37 -11.40 10.45
CA LEU A 258 15.72 -11.87 10.78
C LEU A 258 15.67 -13.11 11.69
N SER A 259 14.77 -13.13 12.67
CA SER A 259 14.54 -14.28 13.56
C SER A 259 14.24 -15.57 12.79
N ASP A 260 13.41 -15.47 11.75
CA ASP A 260 12.92 -16.63 11.01
C ASP A 260 14.03 -17.19 10.10
N VAL A 261 14.85 -16.30 9.52
CA VAL A 261 16.03 -16.70 8.74
C VAL A 261 17.07 -17.38 9.64
N LEU A 262 17.37 -16.79 10.80
CA LEU A 262 18.33 -17.37 11.74
C LEU A 262 17.87 -18.72 12.29
N ALA A 263 16.59 -18.86 12.61
CA ALA A 263 16.01 -20.14 13.01
C ALA A 263 16.15 -21.19 11.90
N THR A 264 15.81 -20.83 10.67
CA THR A 264 15.93 -21.73 9.50
C THR A 264 17.37 -22.18 9.26
N ILE A 265 18.35 -21.27 9.39
CA ILE A 265 19.77 -21.59 9.25
C ILE A 265 20.23 -22.54 10.37
N ASN A 266 19.81 -22.29 11.61
CA ASN A 266 20.17 -23.13 12.75
C ASN A 266 19.59 -24.55 12.62
N ASP A 267 18.40 -24.68 12.05
CA ASP A 267 17.74 -25.96 11.78
C ASP A 267 18.33 -26.70 10.56
N THR A 268 19.18 -26.03 9.77
CA THR A 268 19.82 -26.61 8.57
C THR A 268 21.25 -27.04 8.89
N PRO A 269 21.52 -28.34 9.15
CA PRO A 269 22.82 -28.80 9.65
C PRO A 269 23.97 -28.64 8.66
N GLN A 270 23.68 -28.39 7.38
CA GLN A 270 24.65 -28.24 6.31
C GLN A 270 25.43 -26.92 6.39
N PHE A 271 24.90 -25.93 7.09
CA PHE A 271 25.50 -24.60 7.18
C PHE A 271 25.92 -24.26 8.59
N LYS A 272 27.02 -23.52 8.69
CA LYS A 272 27.45 -22.83 9.90
C LYS A 272 27.41 -21.33 9.62
N LEU A 273 26.69 -20.57 10.45
CA LEU A 273 26.73 -19.11 10.38
C LEU A 273 28.10 -18.63 10.83
N SER A 274 28.84 -17.97 9.93
CA SER A 274 30.17 -17.42 10.21
C SER A 274 30.08 -15.95 10.61
N THR A 275 29.37 -15.13 9.84
CA THR A 275 29.21 -13.69 10.14
C THR A 275 27.79 -13.22 9.84
N LEU A 276 27.35 -12.20 10.57
CA LEU A 276 26.09 -11.49 10.38
C LEU A 276 26.40 -9.99 10.36
N THR A 277 26.08 -9.32 9.27
CA THR A 277 26.38 -7.89 9.09
C THR A 277 25.15 -7.16 8.58
N ASN A 278 24.79 -6.08 9.26
CA ASN A 278 23.76 -5.17 8.77
C ASN A 278 24.37 -4.26 7.70
N THR A 279 23.83 -4.29 6.49
CA THR A 279 24.31 -3.54 5.32
C THR A 279 23.30 -2.47 4.87
N SER A 280 22.37 -2.09 5.74
CA SER A 280 21.24 -1.20 5.42
C SER A 280 21.66 0.13 4.82
N ALA A 281 22.68 0.79 5.37
CA ALA A 281 23.16 2.08 4.85
C ALA A 281 23.69 1.95 3.41
N VAL A 282 24.59 0.99 3.17
CA VAL A 282 25.15 0.72 1.83
C VAL A 282 24.04 0.34 0.85
N TYR A 283 23.04 -0.42 1.31
CA TYR A 283 21.90 -0.81 0.49
C TYR A 283 20.99 0.37 0.11
N ALA A 284 20.71 1.26 1.06
CA ALA A 284 19.95 2.48 0.78
C ALA A 284 20.66 3.37 -0.25
N ASP A 285 21.98 3.55 -0.12
CA ASP A 285 22.79 4.29 -1.09
C ASP A 285 22.76 3.64 -2.47
N ALA A 286 22.86 2.30 -2.53
CA ALA A 286 22.77 1.55 -3.79
C ALA A 286 21.40 1.69 -4.47
N LEU A 287 20.30 1.67 -3.70
CA LEU A 287 18.95 1.89 -4.22
C LEU A 287 18.77 3.32 -4.75
N ALA A 288 19.26 4.32 -4.03
CA ALA A 288 19.23 5.72 -4.46
C ALA A 288 20.07 5.95 -5.72
N ALA A 289 21.26 5.34 -5.79
CA ALA A 289 22.12 5.37 -6.98
C ALA A 289 21.45 4.69 -8.18
N LEU A 290 20.78 3.55 -7.95
CA LEU A 290 20.04 2.86 -9.02
C LEU A 290 18.84 3.69 -9.51
N SER A 291 18.08 4.31 -8.62
CA SER A 291 16.98 5.22 -8.99
C SER A 291 17.51 6.40 -9.83
N THR A 292 18.61 7.01 -9.39
CA THR A 292 19.29 8.11 -10.09
C THR A 292 19.73 7.64 -11.49
N LYS A 293 20.36 6.46 -11.59
CA LYS A 293 20.79 5.88 -12.86
C LYS A 293 19.61 5.71 -13.82
N ILE A 294 18.54 5.02 -13.43
CA ILE A 294 17.39 4.80 -14.33
C ILE A 294 16.60 6.08 -14.66
N THR A 295 16.85 7.18 -13.95
CA THR A 295 16.20 8.48 -14.18
C THR A 295 16.99 9.32 -15.16
N TYR A 296 18.30 9.46 -14.94
CA TYR A 296 19.16 10.43 -15.64
C TYR A 296 20.05 9.80 -16.72
N ASP A 297 20.37 8.51 -16.66
CA ASP A 297 21.07 7.82 -17.76
C ASP A 297 20.06 7.46 -18.86
N PRO A 298 20.15 8.08 -20.06
CA PRO A 298 19.19 7.86 -21.13
C PRO A 298 19.19 6.41 -21.63
N LEU A 299 20.34 5.72 -21.61
CA LEU A 299 20.43 4.34 -22.06
C LEU A 299 19.74 3.39 -21.06
N ALA A 300 20.05 3.54 -19.76
CA ALA A 300 19.42 2.74 -18.71
C ALA A 300 17.89 2.99 -18.66
N ARG A 301 17.48 4.25 -18.84
CA ARG A 301 16.07 4.61 -18.94
C ARG A 301 15.40 3.95 -20.14
N GLN A 302 16.00 4.03 -21.33
CA GLN A 302 15.46 3.43 -22.55
C GLN A 302 15.29 1.91 -22.40
N GLN A 303 16.33 1.22 -21.92
CA GLN A 303 16.27 -0.22 -21.66
C GLN A 303 15.15 -0.60 -20.69
N CYS A 304 14.96 0.18 -19.63
CA CYS A 304 13.90 -0.06 -18.65
C CYS A 304 12.51 0.21 -19.24
N VAL A 305 12.35 1.25 -20.05
CA VAL A 305 11.09 1.57 -20.75
C VAL A 305 10.77 0.51 -21.80
N ASP A 306 11.74 0.01 -22.55
CA ASP A 306 11.55 -1.05 -23.54
C ASP A 306 11.10 -2.35 -22.86
N ALA A 307 11.67 -2.67 -21.68
CA ALA A 307 11.32 -3.86 -20.92
C ALA A 307 9.97 -3.76 -20.17
N LEU A 308 9.64 -2.58 -19.62
CA LEU A 308 8.53 -2.43 -18.66
C LEU A 308 7.43 -1.46 -19.09
N SER A 309 7.53 -0.81 -20.25
CA SER A 309 6.80 0.41 -20.64
C SER A 309 7.13 1.63 -19.77
N VAL A 310 6.70 2.82 -20.20
CA VAL A 310 6.86 4.08 -19.43
C VAL A 310 6.21 3.98 -18.04
N LYS A 311 5.03 3.37 -17.95
CA LYS A 311 4.30 3.18 -16.68
C LYS A 311 5.06 2.24 -15.74
N GLY A 312 5.62 1.16 -16.27
CA GLY A 312 6.41 0.22 -15.48
C GLY A 312 7.75 0.81 -15.03
N TRP A 313 8.41 1.61 -15.88
CA TRP A 313 9.60 2.39 -15.49
C TRP A 313 9.30 3.35 -14.31
N ARG A 314 8.22 4.14 -14.39
CA ARG A 314 7.80 5.04 -13.29
C ARG A 314 7.51 4.27 -12.00
N LYS A 315 6.81 3.14 -12.10
CA LYS A 315 6.55 2.26 -10.96
C LYS A 315 7.87 1.75 -10.37
N ARG A 316 8.78 1.24 -11.19
CA ARG A 316 10.07 0.70 -10.72
C ARG A 316 10.89 1.76 -10.01
N ARG A 317 10.99 2.97 -10.59
CA ARG A 317 11.66 4.12 -9.95
C ARG A 317 11.07 4.44 -8.58
N LEU A 318 9.75 4.59 -8.52
CA LEU A 318 9.04 4.89 -7.28
C LEU A 318 9.28 3.80 -6.22
N MET A 319 9.24 2.51 -6.58
CA MET A 319 9.45 1.42 -5.62
C MET A 319 10.90 1.40 -5.08
N LEU A 320 11.90 1.73 -5.91
CA LEU A 320 13.29 1.84 -5.46
C LEU A 320 13.47 2.95 -4.42
N GLU A 321 12.90 4.13 -4.70
CA GLU A 321 12.95 5.29 -3.78
C GLU A 321 12.16 5.03 -2.51
N PHE A 322 10.99 4.37 -2.63
CA PHE A 322 10.16 3.99 -1.50
C PHE A 322 10.89 3.00 -0.58
N GLU A 323 11.54 1.99 -1.16
CA GLU A 323 12.33 1.03 -0.38
C GLU A 323 13.54 1.72 0.28
N ALA A 324 14.26 2.59 -0.44
CA ALA A 324 15.38 3.34 0.11
C ALA A 324 14.96 4.20 1.30
N ALA A 325 13.84 4.93 1.20
CA ALA A 325 13.30 5.74 2.29
C ALA A 325 12.94 4.89 3.52
N LEU A 326 12.35 3.71 3.32
CA LEU A 326 12.04 2.78 4.42
C LEU A 326 13.29 2.22 5.11
N VAL A 327 14.37 1.99 4.34
CA VAL A 327 15.66 1.53 4.87
C VAL A 327 16.36 2.65 5.66
N LEU A 328 16.39 3.88 5.12
CA LEU A 328 16.94 5.05 5.81
C LEU A 328 16.22 5.33 7.13
N ARG A 329 14.89 5.16 7.15
CA ARG A 329 14.08 5.28 8.37
C ARG A 329 14.34 4.17 9.40
N GLY A 330 15.02 3.09 9.01
CA GLY A 330 15.25 1.90 9.84
C GLY A 330 14.03 1.01 9.97
N TRP A 331 13.06 1.11 9.07
CA TRP A 331 11.86 0.26 9.07
C TRP A 331 12.07 -1.04 8.31
N LEU A 332 12.93 -0.98 7.29
CA LEU A 332 13.54 -2.12 6.64
C LEU A 332 15.02 -2.17 6.97
N GLU A 333 15.56 -3.37 7.04
CA GLU A 333 16.97 -3.62 7.32
C GLU A 333 17.52 -4.59 6.27
N ARG A 334 18.69 -4.30 5.70
CA ARG A 334 19.40 -5.23 4.81
C ARG A 334 20.44 -5.99 5.63
N TRP A 335 20.47 -7.31 5.45
CA TRP A 335 21.38 -8.21 6.14
C TRP A 335 22.20 -9.02 5.15
N ASN A 336 23.50 -9.14 5.43
CA ASN A 336 24.43 -10.03 4.76
C ASN A 336 24.92 -11.06 5.78
N LEU A 337 24.69 -12.35 5.50
CA LEU A 337 25.08 -13.47 6.34
C LEU A 337 26.10 -14.30 5.57
N VAL A 338 27.29 -14.51 6.13
CA VAL A 338 28.25 -15.44 5.54
C VAL A 338 28.03 -16.80 6.19
N LEU A 339 27.72 -17.78 5.36
CA LEU A 339 27.59 -19.19 5.74
C LEU A 339 28.79 -19.97 5.25
N GLU A 340 29.22 -20.93 6.05
CA GLU A 340 30.24 -21.92 5.71
C GLU A 340 29.57 -23.31 5.63
N ALA A 341 29.80 -24.01 4.51
CA ALA A 341 29.30 -25.36 4.31
C ALA A 341 30.09 -26.36 5.17
N ARG A 342 29.37 -27.18 5.95
CA ARG A 342 29.97 -28.16 6.86
C ARG A 342 30.47 -29.42 6.19
#